data_AF-A0A8C9TTF5-F1
#
_entry.id   AF-A0A8C9TTF5-F1
#
_cell.length_a   1.000
_cell.length_b   1.000
_cell.length_c   1.000
_cell.angle_alpha   90.00
_cell.angle_beta   90.00
_cell.angle_gamma   90.00
#
_symmetry.space_group_name_H-M   'P 1'
#
loop_
_entity.id
_entity.type
_entity.pdbx_description
1 polymer ?
#
loop_
_entity_poly.entity_id
_entity_poly.type
_entity_poly.pdbx_seq_one_letter_code
_entity_poly.pdbx_strand_id
1 'polypeptide(L)'
;MSGGPAVRVSIESSCEMQVQEVSLDGVETYVPPLSMSQNLAKLAQRIDFSQGSDSEEEGGEGEQRDQELMASSTVKFQPSLWPWDSVRNNLRSALTEMCVLYDVLSIVKQKKYMTLDPVSQDPMAGKSPQVFQLISKKKALANAAQLLLKGAEKLSKSVAENQENRRQRDFNSELLRLRSQWKLRKVGDKILGDLSYRSAGSLFPHHGTFEVIKNTDIDLDKKIPEDYCPLNVQIPSDLEGSAYIKVSIQKQAPDIGDLGTVSLFRRQPKPKAGTQAWHLKLEAAQNVLLCKEIFAQLSREAVQIKSQIPHIVVKNQIISQPFPGLQLSISLCHSTGDKKNQKASPEKPKPDDHLYVLEHNLHQLMREVAHVLEILCRNQWCCNR
;
A
#
# COMPACT_ATOMS: atom_id res chain seq x y z
N MET A 1 -44.95 13.18 20.44
CA MET A 1 -44.19 13.44 19.20
C MET A 1 -44.14 12.14 18.41
N SER A 2 -45.00 12.01 17.39
CA SER A 2 -45.18 10.78 16.61
C SER A 2 -44.10 10.69 15.54
N GLY A 3 -43.26 9.66 15.61
CA GLY A 3 -42.26 9.35 14.58
C GLY A 3 -42.94 8.91 13.29
N GLY A 4 -42.56 9.53 12.17
CA GLY A 4 -43.01 9.11 10.84
C GLY A 4 -42.47 7.72 10.48
N PRO A 5 -43.10 7.02 9.51
CA PRO A 5 -42.71 5.67 9.14
C PRO A 5 -41.29 5.66 8.56
N ALA A 6 -40.48 4.70 9.03
CA ALA A 6 -39.11 4.50 8.56
C ALA A 6 -39.12 4.10 7.08
N VAL A 7 -38.43 4.89 6.24
CA VAL A 7 -38.20 4.58 4.83
C VAL A 7 -37.39 3.28 4.75
N ARG A 8 -37.96 2.23 4.16
CA ARG A 8 -37.18 1.04 3.77
C ARG A 8 -36.33 1.41 2.56
N VAL A 9 -35.09 1.80 2.83
CA VAL A 9 -34.06 1.94 1.80
C VAL A 9 -33.53 0.54 1.50
N SER A 10 -33.95 -0.03 0.38
CA SER A 10 -33.28 -1.19 -0.21
C SER A 10 -32.04 -0.67 -0.94
N ILE A 11 -30.87 -0.76 -0.30
CA ILE A 11 -29.60 -0.55 -0.99
C ILE A 11 -29.40 -1.81 -1.84
N GLU A 12 -29.54 -1.71 -3.16
CA GLU A 12 -29.05 -2.77 -4.04
C GLU A 12 -27.59 -3.03 -3.69
N SER A 13 -27.30 -4.28 -3.30
CA SER A 13 -25.94 -4.73 -3.07
C SER A 13 -25.12 -4.39 -4.32
N SER A 14 -24.06 -3.62 -4.14
CA SER A 14 -23.11 -3.32 -5.21
C SER A 14 -22.74 -4.64 -5.87
N CYS A 15 -23.09 -4.81 -7.15
CA CYS A 15 -22.95 -6.07 -7.88
C CYS A 15 -21.60 -6.73 -7.53
N GLU A 16 -21.65 -7.76 -6.70
CA GLU A 16 -20.47 -8.49 -6.26
C GLU A 16 -19.86 -9.16 -7.50
N MET A 17 -18.54 -9.27 -7.49
CA MET A 17 -17.74 -9.66 -8.66
C MET A 17 -18.35 -10.86 -9.41
N GLN A 18 -18.83 -10.65 -10.63
CA GLN A 18 -19.39 -11.72 -11.44
C GLN A 18 -18.24 -12.63 -11.90
N VAL A 19 -18.33 -13.92 -11.58
CA VAL A 19 -17.35 -14.93 -12.02
C VAL A 19 -17.39 -15.02 -13.55
N GLN A 20 -16.25 -14.77 -14.19
CA GLN A 20 -16.05 -14.87 -15.64
C GLN A 20 -15.82 -16.31 -16.07
N GLU A 21 -15.01 -17.03 -15.31
CA GLU A 21 -14.56 -18.39 -15.60
C GLU A 21 -14.12 -19.06 -14.30
N VAL A 22 -14.36 -20.37 -14.16
CA VAL A 22 -13.74 -21.21 -13.13
C VAL A 22 -12.82 -22.20 -13.82
N SER A 23 -11.52 -22.14 -13.52
CA SER A 23 -10.53 -23.04 -14.12
C SER A 23 -10.70 -24.48 -13.60
N LEU A 24 -10.13 -25.45 -14.31
CA LEU A 24 -10.17 -26.87 -13.92
C LEU A 24 -9.50 -27.16 -12.56
N ASP A 25 -8.66 -26.24 -12.08
CA ASP A 25 -8.02 -26.29 -10.76
C ASP A 25 -8.87 -25.65 -9.65
N GLY A 26 -10.09 -25.19 -9.97
CA GLY A 26 -11.02 -24.55 -9.04
C GLY A 26 -10.74 -23.08 -8.76
N VAL A 27 -9.91 -22.41 -9.57
CA VAL A 27 -9.60 -20.98 -9.40
C VAL A 27 -10.62 -20.14 -10.16
N GLU A 28 -11.34 -19.28 -9.44
CA GLU A 28 -12.32 -18.34 -10.01
C GLU A 28 -11.61 -17.10 -10.58
N THR A 29 -11.86 -16.82 -11.87
CA THR A 29 -11.46 -15.57 -12.53
C THR A 29 -12.68 -14.66 -12.57
N TYR A 30 -12.57 -13.46 -12.01
CA TYR A 30 -13.69 -12.53 -11.88
C TYR A 30 -13.64 -11.42 -12.92
N VAL A 31 -14.81 -11.01 -13.41
CA VAL A 31 -14.92 -9.82 -14.28
C VAL A 31 -14.67 -8.58 -13.42
N PRO A 32 -13.68 -7.73 -13.78
CA PRO A 32 -13.49 -6.47 -13.08
C PRO A 32 -14.72 -5.58 -13.27
N PRO A 33 -15.21 -4.91 -12.22
CA PRO A 33 -16.36 -4.02 -12.33
C PRO A 33 -16.07 -2.92 -13.34
N LEU A 34 -17.06 -2.61 -14.18
CA LEU A 34 -16.94 -1.57 -15.20
C LEU A 34 -16.48 -0.26 -14.55
N SER A 35 -15.48 0.38 -15.14
CA SER A 35 -15.12 1.73 -14.74
C SER A 35 -16.30 2.69 -14.96
N MET A 36 -16.30 3.83 -14.28
CA MET A 36 -17.38 4.82 -14.44
C MET A 36 -17.58 5.23 -15.91
N SER A 37 -16.49 5.38 -16.68
CA SER A 37 -16.55 5.71 -18.10
C SER A 37 -17.09 4.56 -18.96
N GLN A 38 -16.73 3.32 -18.64
CA GLN A 38 -17.26 2.13 -19.35
C GLN A 38 -18.74 1.90 -19.05
N ASN A 39 -19.16 2.11 -17.81
CA ASN A 39 -20.57 2.01 -17.42
C ASN A 39 -21.40 3.11 -18.12
N LEU A 40 -20.87 4.34 -18.18
CA LEU A 40 -21.48 5.44 -18.92
C LEU A 40 -21.58 5.14 -20.42
N ALA A 41 -20.52 4.61 -21.03
CA ALA A 41 -20.53 4.22 -22.44
C ALA A 41 -21.56 3.12 -22.75
N LYS A 42 -21.65 2.09 -21.89
CA LYS A 42 -22.65 1.02 -21.99
C LYS A 42 -24.08 1.56 -21.89
N LEU A 43 -24.33 2.53 -21.01
CA LEU A 43 -25.63 3.17 -20.88
C LEU A 43 -25.96 4.06 -22.09
N ALA A 44 -24.99 4.82 -22.60
CA ALA A 44 -25.15 5.68 -23.77
C ALA A 44 -25.47 4.88 -25.04
N GLN A 45 -24.88 3.69 -25.20
CA GLN A 45 -25.16 2.80 -26.33
C GLN A 45 -26.60 2.23 -26.33
N ARG A 46 -27.30 2.30 -25.21
CA ARG A 46 -28.71 1.87 -25.10
C ARG A 46 -29.70 3.00 -25.45
N ILE A 47 -29.20 4.19 -25.83
CA ILE A 47 -30.07 5.28 -26.31
C ILE A 47 -30.57 4.91 -27.71
N ASP A 48 -31.80 4.40 -27.79
CA ASP A 48 -32.55 4.39 -29.03
C ASP A 48 -33.14 5.79 -29.27
N PHE A 49 -32.80 6.40 -30.40
CA PHE A 49 -33.29 7.73 -30.82
C PHE A 49 -34.53 7.64 -31.72
N SER A 50 -34.87 6.44 -32.19
CA SER A 50 -35.97 6.21 -33.11
C SER A 50 -37.32 6.06 -32.40
N GLN A 51 -37.33 5.58 -31.15
CA GLN A 51 -38.54 5.51 -30.34
C GLN A 51 -38.92 6.92 -29.83
N GLY A 52 -39.98 7.49 -30.42
CA GLY A 52 -40.67 8.66 -29.89
C GLY A 52 -41.55 8.28 -28.70
N SER A 53 -41.80 9.24 -27.82
CA SER A 53 -42.71 9.13 -26.67
C SER A 53 -44.19 9.15 -27.10
N ASP A 54 -44.54 8.45 -28.17
CA ASP A 54 -45.92 8.30 -28.69
C ASP A 54 -46.47 6.88 -28.47
N SER A 55 -45.83 6.06 -27.63
CA SER A 55 -46.34 4.75 -27.22
C SER A 55 -47.17 4.82 -25.95
N GLU A 56 -48.13 5.74 -25.91
CA GLU A 56 -49.35 5.54 -25.11
C GLU A 56 -50.54 5.44 -26.07
N GLU A 57 -51.24 4.30 -25.96
CA GLU A 57 -52.53 3.96 -26.57
C GLU A 57 -52.58 3.51 -28.04
N GLU A 58 -52.48 2.18 -28.25
CA GLU A 58 -53.46 1.49 -29.11
C GLU A 58 -53.63 0.02 -28.68
N GLY A 59 -54.89 -0.40 -28.59
CA GLY A 59 -55.36 -1.53 -27.80
C GLY A 59 -55.15 -2.94 -28.38
N GLY A 60 -55.17 -3.91 -27.47
CA GLY A 60 -55.33 -5.34 -27.75
C GLY A 60 -56.02 -5.99 -26.56
N GLU A 61 -57.33 -6.21 -26.69
CA GLU A 61 -58.22 -6.86 -25.74
C GLU A 61 -57.76 -8.29 -25.38
N GLY A 62 -57.87 -8.67 -24.10
CA GLY A 62 -57.54 -10.02 -23.65
C GLY A 62 -57.65 -10.24 -22.14
N GLU A 63 -58.90 -10.27 -21.66
CA GLU A 63 -59.41 -11.09 -20.54
C GLU A 63 -58.83 -11.03 -19.10
N GLN A 64 -59.77 -10.67 -18.20
CA GLN A 64 -60.12 -11.30 -16.91
C GLN A 64 -59.53 -10.80 -15.57
N ARG A 65 -60.46 -10.20 -14.78
CA ARG A 65 -60.77 -10.44 -13.34
C ARG A 65 -59.66 -10.23 -12.30
N ASP A 66 -59.74 -9.17 -11.50
CA ASP A 66 -60.61 -9.07 -10.32
C ASP A 66 -60.22 -7.85 -9.45
N GLN A 67 -61.22 -7.01 -9.23
CA GLN A 67 -61.59 -6.38 -7.96
C GLN A 67 -60.51 -5.66 -7.11
N GLU A 68 -60.53 -4.32 -7.25
CA GLU A 68 -60.55 -3.34 -6.17
C GLU A 68 -60.20 -3.84 -4.75
N LEU A 69 -59.05 -3.39 -4.24
CA LEU A 69 -58.88 -2.97 -2.85
C LEU A 69 -57.59 -2.13 -2.76
N MET A 70 -57.70 -1.00 -2.05
CA MET A 70 -56.61 -0.06 -1.66
C MET A 70 -56.37 1.15 -2.59
N ALA A 71 -57.42 1.92 -2.84
CA ALA A 71 -57.28 3.36 -3.01
C ALA A 71 -56.98 4.03 -1.65
N SER A 72 -55.73 3.97 -1.16
CA SER A 72 -55.24 4.90 -0.11
C SER A 72 -53.71 4.88 0.07
N SER A 73 -52.95 5.28 -0.94
CA SER A 73 -51.64 5.95 -0.77
C SER A 73 -51.09 6.35 -2.13
N THR A 74 -51.49 7.53 -2.61
CA THR A 74 -50.85 8.18 -3.76
C THR A 74 -49.46 8.69 -3.37
N VAL A 75 -48.52 7.78 -3.15
CA VAL A 75 -47.14 8.08 -3.53
C VAL A 75 -47.16 8.01 -5.05
N LYS A 76 -47.11 9.18 -5.70
CA LYS A 76 -46.80 9.25 -7.13
C LYS A 76 -45.44 8.61 -7.30
N PHE A 77 -45.43 7.31 -7.55
CA PHE A 77 -44.28 6.58 -8.06
C PHE A 77 -43.95 7.29 -9.36
N GLN A 78 -42.92 8.14 -9.32
CA GLN A 78 -42.43 8.77 -10.53
C GLN A 78 -41.98 7.60 -11.40
N PRO A 79 -42.61 7.34 -12.56
CA PRO A 79 -42.15 6.28 -13.44
C PRO A 79 -40.68 6.54 -13.66
N SER A 80 -39.88 5.47 -13.63
CA SER A 80 -38.43 5.52 -13.81
C SER A 80 -38.11 6.21 -15.12
N LEU A 81 -38.07 7.55 -15.12
CA LEU A 81 -37.56 8.34 -16.20
C LEU A 81 -36.12 7.89 -16.31
N TRP A 82 -35.84 7.25 -17.43
CA TRP A 82 -34.51 6.80 -17.72
C TRP A 82 -33.59 8.02 -17.58
N PRO A 83 -32.39 7.90 -16.97
CA PRO A 83 -31.59 9.06 -16.58
C PRO A 83 -31.27 10.03 -17.72
N TRP A 84 -31.36 9.53 -18.96
CA TRP A 84 -31.11 10.25 -20.19
C TRP A 84 -32.37 10.69 -20.94
N ASP A 85 -33.58 10.34 -20.50
CA ASP A 85 -34.82 10.77 -21.15
C ASP A 85 -34.92 12.30 -21.20
N SER A 86 -34.55 12.96 -20.10
CA SER A 86 -34.51 14.43 -20.08
C SER A 86 -33.53 14.99 -21.12
N VAL A 87 -32.36 14.37 -21.28
CA VAL A 87 -31.36 14.80 -22.26
C VAL A 87 -31.85 14.52 -23.69
N ARG A 88 -32.37 13.32 -23.95
CA ARG A 88 -32.93 12.91 -25.25
C ARG A 88 -34.05 13.85 -25.67
N ASN A 89 -35.01 14.09 -24.78
CA ASN A 89 -36.19 14.91 -25.07
C ASN A 89 -35.81 16.36 -25.35
N ASN A 90 -34.93 16.96 -24.54
CA ASN A 90 -34.47 18.33 -24.77
C ASN A 90 -33.69 18.47 -26.11
N LEU A 91 -32.85 17.49 -26.45
CA LEU A 91 -32.13 17.49 -27.73
C LEU A 91 -33.10 17.32 -28.92
N ARG A 92 -34.10 16.46 -28.78
CA ARG A 92 -35.13 16.25 -29.82
C ARG A 92 -35.97 17.52 -30.02
N SER A 93 -36.43 18.15 -28.94
CA SER A 93 -37.16 19.43 -29.02
C SER A 93 -36.34 20.52 -29.68
N ALA A 94 -35.05 20.67 -29.30
CA ALA A 94 -34.17 21.65 -29.93
C ALA A 94 -33.95 21.38 -31.43
N LEU A 95 -33.82 20.11 -31.83
CA LEU A 95 -33.72 19.73 -33.24
C LEU A 95 -35.00 20.08 -34.00
N THR A 96 -36.18 19.78 -33.43
CA THR A 96 -37.46 20.12 -34.04
C THR A 96 -37.61 21.62 -34.25
N GLU A 97 -37.25 22.45 -33.26
CA GLU A 97 -37.27 23.91 -33.40
C GLU A 97 -36.34 24.40 -34.52
N MET A 98 -35.14 23.82 -34.63
CA MET A 98 -34.20 24.15 -35.69
C MET A 98 -34.69 23.72 -37.09
N CYS A 99 -35.35 22.56 -37.20
CA CYS A 99 -35.98 22.11 -38.45
C CYS A 99 -37.11 23.06 -38.87
N VAL A 100 -37.99 23.45 -37.93
CA VAL A 100 -39.07 24.41 -38.22
C VAL A 100 -38.49 25.76 -38.68
N LEU A 101 -37.45 26.27 -38.01
CA LEU A 101 -36.79 27.50 -38.44
C LEU A 101 -36.22 27.37 -39.86
N TYR A 102 -35.56 26.25 -40.16
CA TYR A 102 -35.03 25.97 -41.50
C TYR A 102 -36.13 25.94 -42.57
N ASP A 103 -37.27 25.31 -42.28
CA ASP A 103 -38.40 25.24 -43.20
C ASP A 103 -38.99 26.64 -43.45
N VAL A 104 -39.18 27.44 -42.38
CA VAL A 104 -39.66 28.82 -42.49
C VAL A 104 -38.71 29.67 -43.33
N LEU A 105 -37.40 29.62 -43.06
CA LEU A 105 -36.40 30.35 -43.84
C LEU A 105 -36.37 29.91 -45.32
N SER A 106 -36.55 28.61 -45.58
CA SER A 106 -36.60 28.06 -46.92
C SER A 106 -37.82 28.56 -47.71
N ILE A 107 -38.99 28.63 -47.06
CA ILE A 107 -40.22 29.15 -47.66
C ILE A 107 -40.12 30.65 -47.93
N VAL A 108 -39.62 31.43 -46.96
CA VAL A 108 -39.40 32.88 -47.10
C VAL A 108 -38.44 33.18 -48.24
N LYS A 109 -37.36 32.38 -48.39
CA LYS A 109 -36.39 32.54 -49.49
C LYS A 109 -37.04 32.38 -50.86
N GLN A 110 -37.99 31.46 -51.01
CA GLN A 110 -38.68 31.21 -52.28
C GLN A 110 -39.72 32.29 -52.62
N LYS A 111 -40.18 33.09 -51.64
CA LYS A 111 -41.16 34.18 -51.78
C LYS A 111 -42.52 33.79 -52.40
N LYS A 112 -42.76 32.51 -52.67
CA LYS A 112 -43.97 32.01 -53.32
C LYS A 112 -45.16 31.89 -52.36
N TYR A 113 -44.88 31.54 -51.10
CA TYR A 113 -45.91 31.25 -50.09
C TYR A 113 -45.82 32.14 -48.84
N MET A 114 -44.71 32.85 -48.63
CA MET A 114 -44.52 33.77 -47.52
C MET A 114 -43.60 34.91 -47.95
N THR A 115 -44.00 36.14 -47.63
CA THR A 115 -43.23 37.37 -47.88
C THR A 115 -43.16 38.17 -46.58
N LEU A 116 -41.97 38.64 -46.22
CA LEU A 116 -41.77 39.49 -45.05
C LEU A 116 -41.99 40.94 -45.44
N ASP A 117 -42.93 41.61 -44.77
CA ASP A 117 -43.19 43.04 -44.95
C ASP A 117 -42.35 43.83 -43.94
N PRO A 118 -41.66 44.91 -44.34
CA PRO A 118 -40.86 45.69 -43.42
C PRO A 118 -41.77 46.46 -42.46
N VAL A 119 -41.64 46.19 -41.17
CA VAL A 119 -42.35 46.92 -40.10
C VAL A 119 -41.38 47.90 -39.43
N SER A 120 -41.85 49.12 -39.16
CA SER A 120 -41.13 50.12 -38.36
C SER A 120 -41.01 49.63 -36.92
N GLN A 121 -39.79 49.37 -36.45
CA GLN A 121 -39.58 49.06 -35.03
C GLN A 121 -39.73 50.33 -34.20
N ASP A 122 -40.60 50.29 -33.18
CA ASP A 122 -40.69 51.34 -32.18
C ASP A 122 -39.37 51.37 -31.36
N PRO A 123 -38.56 52.46 -31.44
CA PRO A 123 -37.23 52.53 -30.81
C PRO A 123 -37.27 52.48 -29.27
N MET A 124 -38.45 52.59 -28.65
CA MET A 124 -38.62 52.60 -27.20
C MET A 124 -39.04 51.24 -26.62
N ALA A 125 -39.60 50.33 -27.43
CA ALA A 125 -40.13 49.05 -26.96
C ALA A 125 -39.06 47.97 -26.66
N GLY A 126 -37.84 48.11 -27.21
CA GLY A 126 -36.80 47.06 -27.13
C GLY A 126 -35.80 47.17 -25.97
N LYS A 127 -35.65 48.33 -25.33
CA LYS A 127 -34.44 48.64 -24.51
C LYS A 127 -34.50 48.11 -23.07
N SER A 128 -35.64 48.16 -22.40
CA SER A 128 -35.76 47.71 -21.00
C SER A 128 -35.90 46.18 -20.83
N PRO A 129 -36.61 45.41 -21.69
CA PRO A 129 -36.78 43.97 -21.49
C PRO A 129 -35.50 43.18 -21.83
N GLN A 130 -34.77 43.60 -22.86
CA GLN A 130 -33.55 42.93 -23.31
C GLN A 130 -32.41 43.05 -22.30
N VAL A 131 -32.24 44.21 -21.67
CA VAL A 131 -31.21 44.41 -20.63
C VAL A 131 -31.48 43.51 -19.43
N PHE A 132 -32.73 43.36 -19.01
CA PHE A 132 -33.12 42.46 -17.91
C PHE A 132 -32.87 40.98 -18.26
N GLN A 133 -33.16 40.56 -19.49
CA GLN A 133 -32.85 39.21 -19.98
C GLN A 133 -31.34 38.93 -20.02
N LEU A 134 -30.52 39.91 -20.39
CA LEU A 134 -29.07 39.76 -20.39
C LEU A 134 -28.50 39.66 -18.96
N ILE A 135 -29.01 40.46 -18.03
CA ILE A 135 -28.58 40.41 -16.62
C ILE A 135 -28.95 39.07 -15.98
N SER A 136 -30.16 38.56 -16.23
CA SER A 136 -30.59 37.26 -15.72
C SER A 136 -29.77 36.10 -16.31
N LYS A 137 -29.49 36.11 -17.63
CA LYS A 137 -28.57 35.15 -18.26
C LYS A 137 -27.17 35.19 -17.65
N LYS A 138 -26.59 36.39 -17.45
CA LYS A 138 -25.28 36.56 -16.81
C LYS A 138 -25.26 35.94 -15.41
N LYS A 139 -26.31 36.18 -14.60
CA LYS A 139 -26.41 35.63 -13.24
C LYS A 139 -26.55 34.10 -13.26
N ALA A 140 -27.37 33.56 -14.15
CA ALA A 140 -27.55 32.11 -14.30
C ALA A 140 -26.24 31.41 -14.72
N LEU A 141 -25.52 31.97 -15.70
CA LEU A 141 -24.22 31.45 -16.13
C LEU A 141 -23.16 31.52 -15.03
N ALA A 142 -23.11 32.63 -14.29
CA ALA A 142 -22.20 32.75 -13.15
C ALA A 142 -22.48 31.70 -12.07
N ASN A 143 -23.76 31.45 -11.76
CA ASN A 143 -24.16 30.40 -10.82
C ASN A 143 -23.75 29.00 -11.33
N ALA A 144 -23.98 28.71 -12.62
CA ALA A 144 -23.58 27.44 -13.22
C ALA A 144 -22.05 27.23 -13.14
N ALA A 145 -21.26 28.27 -13.45
CA ALA A 145 -19.80 28.22 -13.34
C ALA A 145 -19.34 27.94 -11.90
N GLN A 146 -19.93 28.60 -10.91
CA GLN A 146 -19.62 28.33 -9.49
C GLN A 146 -19.96 26.89 -9.08
N LEU A 147 -21.09 26.36 -9.57
CA LEU A 147 -21.49 24.99 -9.27
C LEU A 147 -20.51 23.97 -9.87
N LEU A 148 -20.06 24.20 -11.10
CA LEU A 148 -19.06 23.36 -11.77
C LEU A 148 -17.71 23.41 -11.05
N LEU A 149 -17.25 24.59 -10.65
CA LEU A 149 -16.01 24.74 -9.87
C LEU A 149 -16.09 23.99 -8.54
N LYS A 150 -17.20 24.14 -7.81
CA LYS A 150 -17.44 23.41 -6.56
C LYS A 150 -17.50 21.90 -6.78
N GLY A 151 -18.05 21.45 -7.91
CA GLY A 151 -18.04 20.05 -8.33
C GLY A 151 -16.62 19.54 -8.59
N ALA A 152 -15.81 20.32 -9.31
CA ALA A 152 -14.42 19.99 -9.60
C ALA A 152 -13.58 19.85 -8.31
N GLU A 153 -13.71 20.78 -7.36
CA GLU A 153 -13.02 20.70 -6.07
C GLU A 153 -13.38 19.43 -5.28
N LYS A 154 -14.65 19.04 -5.28
CA LYS A 154 -15.10 17.79 -4.62
C LYS A 154 -14.54 16.56 -5.31
N LEU A 155 -14.47 16.54 -6.64
CA LEU A 155 -13.87 15.45 -7.39
C LEU A 155 -12.37 15.33 -7.08
N SER A 156 -11.64 16.44 -7.04
CA SER A 156 -10.22 16.43 -6.66
C SER A 156 -10.01 15.85 -5.25
N LYS A 157 -10.84 16.23 -4.27
CA LYS A 157 -10.78 15.65 -2.91
C LYS A 157 -11.07 14.15 -2.91
N SER A 158 -12.11 13.72 -3.63
CA SER A 158 -12.47 12.30 -3.74
C SER A 158 -11.37 11.46 -4.38
N VAL A 159 -10.68 11.98 -5.40
CA VAL A 159 -9.53 11.32 -6.02
C VAL A 159 -8.39 11.17 -5.02
N ALA A 160 -8.06 12.23 -4.26
CA ALA A 160 -7.03 12.18 -3.24
C ALA A 160 -7.35 11.17 -2.12
N GLU A 161 -8.58 11.17 -1.60
CA GLU A 161 -9.04 10.20 -0.59
C GLU A 161 -8.98 8.76 -1.11
N ASN A 162 -9.37 8.52 -2.37
CA ASN A 162 -9.31 7.19 -2.97
C ASN A 162 -7.86 6.70 -3.16
N GLN A 163 -6.95 7.60 -3.50
CA GLN A 163 -5.51 7.30 -3.55
C GLN A 163 -4.95 6.96 -2.17
N GLU A 164 -5.32 7.71 -1.13
CA GLU A 164 -4.92 7.41 0.25
C GLU A 164 -5.44 6.06 0.72
N ASN A 165 -6.70 5.72 0.40
CA ASN A 165 -7.29 4.42 0.70
C ASN A 165 -6.55 3.26 0.02
N ARG A 166 -6.11 3.44 -1.23
CA ARG A 166 -5.26 2.45 -1.92
C ARG A 166 -3.93 2.27 -1.21
N ARG A 167 -3.22 3.37 -0.90
CA ARG A 167 -1.96 3.33 -0.13
C ARG A 167 -2.13 2.64 1.21
N GLN A 168 -3.25 2.85 1.89
CA GLN A 168 -3.54 2.20 3.16
C GLN A 168 -3.75 0.69 2.99
N ARG A 169 -4.44 0.26 1.92
CA ARG A 169 -4.61 -1.17 1.60
C ARG A 169 -3.25 -1.82 1.28
N ASP A 170 -2.39 -1.17 0.52
CA ASP A 170 -1.06 -1.67 0.16
C ASP A 170 -0.14 -1.74 1.39
N PHE A 171 -0.20 -0.75 2.28
CA PHE A 171 0.51 -0.81 3.56
C PHE A 171 0.01 -1.97 4.45
N ASN A 172 -1.31 -2.16 4.54
CA ASN A 172 -1.88 -3.22 5.37
C ASN A 172 -1.53 -4.62 4.85
N SER A 173 -1.48 -4.83 3.53
CA SER A 173 -1.08 -6.12 2.95
C SER A 173 0.39 -6.44 3.25
N GLU A 174 1.29 -5.46 3.12
CA GLU A 174 2.70 -5.61 3.52
C GLU A 174 2.85 -5.83 5.03
N LEU A 175 2.08 -5.12 5.84
CA LEU A 175 2.11 -5.28 7.29
C LEU A 175 1.65 -6.69 7.71
N LEU A 176 0.65 -7.25 7.05
CA LEU A 176 0.22 -8.64 7.24
C LEU A 176 1.32 -9.63 6.87
N ARG A 177 2.04 -9.36 5.76
CA ARG A 177 3.18 -10.16 5.33
C ARG A 177 4.35 -10.08 6.32
N LEU A 178 4.59 -8.91 6.90
CA LEU A 178 5.60 -8.74 7.94
C LEU A 178 5.20 -9.49 9.22
N ARG A 179 3.94 -9.40 9.63
CA ARG A 179 3.40 -10.09 10.81
C ARG A 179 3.46 -11.62 10.72
N SER A 180 3.43 -12.19 9.51
CA SER A 180 3.52 -13.65 9.36
C SER A 180 4.91 -14.21 9.71
N GLN A 181 5.94 -13.36 9.67
CA GLN A 181 7.33 -13.75 9.92
C GLN A 181 7.90 -13.15 11.21
N TRP A 182 7.43 -11.96 11.59
CA TRP A 182 7.96 -11.19 12.71
C TRP A 182 6.89 -10.88 13.75
N LYS A 183 7.29 -10.90 15.02
CA LYS A 183 6.40 -10.53 16.13
C LYS A 183 6.24 -9.02 16.18
N LEU A 184 5.01 -8.57 16.08
CA LEU A 184 4.63 -7.16 16.11
C LEU A 184 3.74 -6.85 17.30
N ARG A 185 3.90 -5.64 17.85
CA ARG A 185 3.05 -5.06 18.89
C ARG A 185 2.74 -3.60 18.57
N LYS A 186 1.50 -3.20 18.78
CA LYS A 186 1.12 -1.78 18.74
C LYS A 186 1.39 -1.15 20.10
N VAL A 187 2.15 -0.06 20.13
CA VAL A 187 2.48 0.69 21.34
C VAL A 187 2.17 2.16 21.08
N GLY A 188 1.04 2.63 21.62
CA GLY A 188 0.52 3.96 21.29
C GLY A 188 0.19 4.07 19.80
N ASP A 189 0.82 5.05 19.14
CA ASP A 189 0.69 5.29 17.70
C ASP A 189 1.73 4.53 16.85
N LYS A 190 2.66 3.82 17.50
CA LYS A 190 3.77 3.13 16.82
C LYS A 190 3.52 1.64 16.71
N ILE A 191 4.00 1.04 15.63
CA ILE A 191 4.06 -0.41 15.47
C ILE A 191 5.51 -0.82 15.68
N LEU A 192 5.75 -1.59 16.73
CA LEU A 192 7.07 -2.07 17.08
C LEU A 192 7.17 -3.57 16.82
N GLY A 193 8.27 -4.00 16.24
CA GLY A 193 8.65 -5.40 16.13
C GLY A 193 9.78 -5.76 17.08
N ASP A 194 9.97 -7.06 17.30
CA ASP A 194 11.01 -7.60 18.18
C ASP A 194 11.92 -8.57 17.41
N LEU A 195 13.21 -8.25 17.34
CA LEU A 195 14.28 -9.09 16.77
C LEU A 195 14.85 -10.07 17.79
N SER A 196 14.56 -9.89 19.09
CA SER A 196 15.20 -10.65 20.14
C SER A 196 14.80 -12.12 20.14
N TYR A 197 15.74 -12.99 20.53
CA TYR A 197 15.50 -14.42 20.71
C TYR A 197 14.85 -14.74 22.06
N ARG A 198 14.17 -13.79 22.71
CA ARG A 198 13.55 -14.00 24.03
C ARG A 198 12.56 -15.15 24.04
N SER A 199 11.83 -15.35 22.94
CA SER A 199 10.93 -16.49 22.81
C SER A 199 11.62 -17.84 22.63
N ALA A 200 12.92 -17.83 22.33
CA ALA A 200 13.78 -19.00 22.35
C ALA A 200 14.65 -19.04 23.64
N GLY A 201 14.26 -18.29 24.69
CA GLY A 201 14.92 -18.32 25.99
C GLY A 201 16.13 -17.40 26.15
N SER A 202 16.43 -16.52 25.19
CA SER A 202 17.50 -15.52 25.35
C SER A 202 17.21 -14.58 26.52
N LEU A 203 18.22 -14.42 27.39
CA LEU A 203 18.24 -13.46 28.51
C LEU A 203 19.09 -12.23 28.20
N PHE A 204 19.42 -11.99 26.93
CA PHE A 204 20.27 -10.86 26.58
C PHE A 204 19.58 -9.52 26.93
N PRO A 205 20.26 -8.59 27.62
CA PRO A 205 19.63 -7.34 28.06
C PRO A 205 19.21 -6.42 26.91
N HIS A 206 19.83 -6.51 25.74
CA HIS A 206 19.53 -5.63 24.62
C HIS A 206 18.15 -5.94 24.04
N HIS A 207 17.28 -4.93 24.01
CA HIS A 207 15.95 -5.03 23.43
C HIS A 207 16.05 -4.74 21.94
N GLY A 208 16.11 -5.79 21.12
CA GLY A 208 16.22 -5.71 19.67
C GLY A 208 14.94 -5.20 18.98
N THR A 209 14.38 -4.08 19.43
CA THR A 209 13.12 -3.55 18.90
C THR A 209 13.36 -2.73 17.64
N PHE A 210 12.49 -2.91 16.64
CA PHE A 210 12.45 -2.08 15.43
C PHE A 210 11.08 -1.41 15.28
N GLU A 211 11.03 -0.30 14.56
CA GLU A 211 9.79 0.43 14.29
C GLU A 211 9.37 0.26 12.83
N VAL A 212 8.07 0.04 12.62
CA VAL A 212 7.45 -0.06 11.30
C VAL A 212 6.80 1.28 10.96
N ILE A 213 7.17 1.84 9.81
CA ILE A 213 6.74 3.18 9.36
C ILE A 213 6.08 3.05 7.99
N LYS A 214 4.99 3.81 7.79
CA LYS A 214 4.33 3.91 6.49
C LYS A 214 5.17 4.79 5.57
N ASN A 215 5.49 4.30 4.38
CA ASN A 215 6.21 5.08 3.38
C ASN A 215 5.22 6.04 2.68
N THR A 216 5.42 7.34 2.84
CA THR A 216 4.52 8.37 2.28
C THR A 216 5.14 9.13 1.09
N ASP A 217 6.40 8.87 0.76
CA ASP A 217 7.22 9.70 -0.13
C ASP A 217 7.02 9.46 -1.64
N ILE A 218 5.94 8.78 -2.04
CA ILE A 218 5.63 8.58 -3.46
C ILE A 218 4.75 9.69 -4.04
N ASP A 219 5.30 10.30 -5.09
CA ASP A 219 4.61 11.14 -6.06
C ASP A 219 3.91 10.24 -7.09
N LEU A 220 2.57 10.15 -7.03
CA LEU A 220 1.76 9.24 -7.86
C LEU A 220 1.65 9.68 -9.32
N ASP A 221 1.99 10.94 -9.62
CA ASP A 221 2.02 11.45 -10.99
C ASP A 221 3.25 10.94 -11.75
N LYS A 222 4.20 10.32 -11.04
CA LYS A 222 5.39 9.68 -11.60
C LYS A 222 5.22 8.16 -11.59
N LYS A 223 5.87 7.48 -12.53
CA LYS A 223 5.95 6.02 -12.53
C LYS A 223 6.45 5.55 -11.16
N ILE A 224 5.65 4.73 -10.49
CA ILE A 224 6.01 4.07 -9.24
C ILE A 224 7.30 3.29 -9.51
N PRO A 225 8.39 3.52 -8.75
CA PRO A 225 9.60 2.73 -8.87
C PRO A 225 9.29 1.23 -8.70
N GLU A 226 9.88 0.37 -9.53
CA GLU A 226 9.67 -1.09 -9.44
C GLU A 226 10.05 -1.65 -8.06
N ASP A 227 10.98 -0.99 -7.36
CA ASP A 227 11.44 -1.37 -6.02
C ASP A 227 10.65 -0.71 -4.87
N TYR A 228 9.51 -0.07 -5.14
CA TYR A 228 8.74 0.59 -4.10
C TYR A 228 8.15 -0.41 -3.10
N CYS A 229 8.38 -0.13 -1.82
CA CYS A 229 7.70 -0.78 -0.71
C CYS A 229 6.90 0.27 0.09
N PRO A 230 5.59 0.05 0.33
CA PRO A 230 4.74 0.95 1.12
C PRO A 230 5.07 0.92 2.62
N LEU A 231 5.91 -0.02 3.05
CA LEU A 231 6.35 -0.21 4.42
C LEU A 231 7.87 0.02 4.50
N ASN A 232 8.31 0.79 5.49
CA ASN A 232 9.71 0.95 5.84
C ASN A 232 9.94 0.47 7.28
N VAL A 233 11.15 0.02 7.57
CA VAL A 233 11.55 -0.46 8.89
C VAL A 233 12.75 0.34 9.40
N GLN A 234 12.55 1.00 10.53
CA GLN A 234 13.58 1.75 11.23
C GLN A 234 14.20 0.87 12.31
N ILE A 235 15.52 0.69 12.21
CA ILE A 235 16.31 -0.17 13.09
C ILE A 235 17.24 0.74 13.90
N PRO A 236 17.47 0.46 15.19
CA PRO A 236 18.46 1.17 15.99
C PRO A 236 19.84 1.12 15.33
N SER A 237 20.56 2.25 15.32
CA SER A 237 21.86 2.39 14.64
C SER A 237 22.92 1.38 15.09
N ASP A 238 22.82 0.89 16.32
CA ASP A 238 23.74 -0.09 16.86
C ASP A 238 23.48 -1.53 16.33
N LEU A 239 22.31 -1.79 15.76
CA LEU A 239 21.95 -3.04 15.09
C LEU A 239 22.01 -2.94 13.57
N GLU A 240 22.31 -1.76 13.02
CA GLU A 240 22.46 -1.58 11.58
C GLU A 240 23.76 -2.20 11.04
N GLY A 241 23.73 -2.64 9.78
CA GLY A 241 24.88 -3.21 9.09
C GLY A 241 25.00 -4.72 9.26
N SER A 242 26.24 -5.21 9.31
CA SER A 242 26.55 -6.64 9.39
C SER A 242 27.57 -6.92 10.50
N ALA A 243 27.38 -8.01 11.23
CA ALA A 243 28.33 -8.46 12.24
C ALA A 243 28.66 -9.95 12.09
N TYR A 244 29.85 -10.33 12.54
CA TYR A 244 30.31 -11.71 12.60
C TYR A 244 31.35 -11.88 13.71
N ILE A 245 31.53 -13.12 14.16
CA ILE A 245 32.54 -13.50 15.14
C ILE A 245 33.74 -14.08 14.40
N LYS A 246 34.92 -13.53 14.67
CA LYS A 246 36.17 -13.97 14.10
C LYS A 246 36.99 -14.73 15.14
N VAL A 247 37.57 -15.86 14.77
CA VAL A 247 38.44 -16.65 15.65
C VAL A 247 39.77 -16.93 14.96
N SER A 248 40.87 -16.49 15.56
CA SER A 248 42.22 -16.66 15.02
C SER A 248 43.18 -17.17 16.09
N ILE A 249 44.13 -18.03 15.71
CA ILE A 249 45.24 -18.44 16.58
C ILE A 249 46.52 -17.79 16.05
N GLN A 250 47.26 -17.12 16.92
CA GLN A 250 48.54 -16.51 16.59
C GLN A 250 49.65 -17.12 17.45
N LYS A 251 50.82 -17.34 16.84
CA LYS A 251 52.03 -17.76 17.56
C LYS A 251 52.65 -16.53 18.22
N GLN A 252 52.95 -16.60 19.51
CA GLN A 252 53.42 -15.48 20.31
C GLN A 252 54.76 -14.96 19.77
N ALA A 253 54.74 -13.81 19.08
CA ALA A 253 55.93 -13.02 18.77
C ALA A 253 56.18 -12.01 19.92
N PRO A 254 57.43 -11.61 20.20
CA PRO A 254 57.77 -10.77 21.36
C PRO A 254 57.28 -9.31 21.28
N ASP A 255 56.61 -8.91 20.20
CA ASP A 255 56.04 -7.57 20.06
C ASP A 255 54.51 -7.63 20.17
N ILE A 256 53.99 -7.14 21.31
CA ILE A 256 52.56 -6.96 21.59
C ILE A 256 52.07 -5.67 20.86
N GLY A 257 52.42 -5.53 19.57
CA GLY A 257 52.32 -4.27 18.85
C GLY A 257 51.43 -4.27 17.61
N ASP A 258 51.19 -5.42 16.97
CA ASP A 258 50.56 -5.43 15.65
C ASP A 258 49.40 -6.41 15.55
N LEU A 259 48.31 -6.06 16.23
CA LEU A 259 47.03 -6.74 16.11
C LEU A 259 46.25 -6.13 14.93
N GLY A 260 46.76 -6.35 13.72
CA GLY A 260 46.12 -5.91 12.48
C GLY A 260 44.70 -6.46 12.36
N THR A 261 43.71 -5.57 12.30
CA THR A 261 42.31 -5.89 12.01
C THR A 261 42.19 -6.43 10.60
N VAL A 262 42.33 -7.75 10.41
CA VAL A 262 42.08 -8.39 9.13
C VAL A 262 40.58 -8.46 8.88
N SER A 263 40.13 -7.64 7.93
CA SER A 263 38.76 -7.50 7.45
C SER A 263 38.42 -8.62 6.46
N LEU A 264 37.68 -9.63 6.90
CA LEU A 264 37.13 -10.68 6.03
C LEU A 264 35.64 -10.40 5.81
N PHE A 265 35.32 -9.58 4.80
CA PHE A 265 33.95 -9.45 4.36
C PHE A 265 33.55 -10.71 3.59
N ARG A 266 32.79 -11.59 4.23
CA ARG A 266 32.07 -12.64 3.51
C ARG A 266 31.04 -11.96 2.60
N ARG A 267 31.15 -12.18 1.28
CA ARG A 267 30.07 -11.83 0.34
C ARG A 267 28.79 -12.48 0.83
N GLN A 268 27.81 -11.66 1.21
CA GLN A 268 26.47 -12.16 1.44
C GLN A 268 25.97 -12.85 0.16
N PRO A 269 25.24 -13.98 0.28
CA PRO A 269 24.58 -14.57 -0.87
C PRO A 269 23.73 -13.49 -1.54
N LYS A 270 23.85 -13.36 -2.87
CA LYS A 270 23.04 -12.42 -3.64
C LYS A 270 21.57 -12.62 -3.25
N PRO A 271 20.82 -11.55 -2.95
CA PRO A 271 19.42 -11.67 -2.56
C PRO A 271 18.68 -12.43 -3.65
N LYS A 272 17.88 -13.43 -3.24
CA LYS A 272 17.00 -14.14 -4.17
C LYS A 272 16.04 -13.12 -4.77
N ALA A 273 15.81 -13.18 -6.08
CA ALA A 273 14.85 -12.31 -6.76
C ALA A 273 13.48 -12.42 -6.06
N GLY A 274 12.91 -11.27 -5.66
CA GLY A 274 11.65 -11.19 -4.91
C GLY A 274 11.79 -11.14 -3.37
N THR A 275 13.01 -11.16 -2.82
CA THR A 275 13.18 -10.95 -1.37
C THR A 275 13.00 -9.48 -1.02
N GLN A 276 12.06 -9.19 -0.12
CA GLN A 276 11.71 -7.82 0.24
C GLN A 276 12.87 -7.12 0.95
N ALA A 277 13.08 -5.84 0.63
CA ALA A 277 14.17 -5.05 1.19
C ALA A 277 14.14 -4.99 2.71
N TRP A 278 12.95 -4.86 3.32
CA TRP A 278 12.81 -4.85 4.77
C TRP A 278 13.16 -6.20 5.42
N HIS A 279 12.92 -7.32 4.73
CA HIS A 279 13.18 -8.66 5.26
C HIS A 279 14.69 -8.88 5.42
N LEU A 280 15.46 -8.57 4.37
CA LEU A 280 16.92 -8.62 4.42
C LEU A 280 17.50 -7.70 5.50
N LYS A 281 16.91 -6.51 5.65
CA LYS A 281 17.34 -5.53 6.67
C LYS A 281 17.12 -6.06 8.09
N LEU A 282 15.97 -6.70 8.33
CA LEU A 282 15.64 -7.30 9.63
C LEU A 282 16.49 -8.53 9.93
N GLU A 283 16.73 -9.42 8.95
CA GLU A 283 17.61 -10.57 9.12
C GLU A 283 19.04 -10.14 9.47
N ALA A 284 19.57 -9.12 8.78
CA ALA A 284 20.89 -8.58 9.06
C ALA A 284 20.98 -8.02 10.50
N ALA A 285 19.99 -7.24 10.92
CA ALA A 285 19.94 -6.68 12.27
C ALA A 285 19.77 -7.76 13.35
N GLN A 286 18.98 -8.80 13.08
CA GLN A 286 18.84 -9.94 13.96
C GLN A 286 20.18 -10.68 14.13
N ASN A 287 20.92 -10.87 13.04
CA ASN A 287 22.26 -11.46 13.09
C ASN A 287 23.26 -10.59 13.88
N VAL A 288 23.17 -9.25 13.78
CA VAL A 288 23.99 -8.35 14.62
C VAL A 288 23.68 -8.55 16.10
N LEU A 289 22.40 -8.61 16.47
CA LEU A 289 21.97 -8.86 17.84
C LEU A 289 22.49 -10.21 18.35
N LEU A 290 22.37 -11.26 17.54
CA LEU A 290 22.88 -12.59 17.83
C LEU A 290 24.38 -12.57 18.12
N CYS A 291 25.18 -11.98 17.22
CA CYS A 291 26.63 -11.87 17.38
C CYS A 291 27.02 -11.14 18.69
N LYS A 292 26.30 -10.08 19.05
CA LYS A 292 26.50 -9.36 20.31
C LYS A 292 26.19 -10.23 21.52
N GLU A 293 25.09 -10.98 21.48
CA GLU A 293 24.69 -11.86 22.58
C GLU A 293 25.74 -12.96 22.83
N ILE A 294 26.16 -13.64 21.77
CA ILE A 294 27.18 -14.69 21.84
C ILE A 294 28.48 -14.12 22.42
N PHE A 295 28.96 -13.01 21.86
CA PHE A 295 30.19 -12.41 22.32
C PHE A 295 30.10 -12.00 23.80
N ALA A 296 28.95 -11.51 24.24
CA ALA A 296 28.72 -11.20 25.65
C ALA A 296 28.70 -12.44 26.54
N GLN A 297 28.13 -13.56 26.09
CA GLN A 297 28.20 -14.86 26.80
C GLN A 297 29.65 -15.35 26.92
N LEU A 298 30.38 -15.41 25.80
CA LEU A 298 31.80 -15.80 25.77
C LEU A 298 32.66 -14.90 26.66
N SER A 299 32.40 -13.60 26.67
CA SER A 299 33.11 -12.65 27.53
C SER A 299 32.88 -12.94 29.01
N ARG A 300 31.63 -13.27 29.40
CA ARG A 300 31.32 -13.63 30.80
C ARG A 300 31.99 -14.94 31.20
N GLU A 301 31.91 -15.96 30.35
CA GLU A 301 32.55 -17.26 30.60
C GLU A 301 34.06 -17.14 30.70
N ALA A 302 34.70 -16.39 29.80
CA ALA A 302 36.14 -16.15 29.82
C ALA A 302 36.61 -15.51 31.15
N VAL A 303 35.81 -14.64 31.76
CA VAL A 303 36.16 -14.03 33.06
C VAL A 303 35.93 -15.00 34.23
N GLN A 304 34.97 -15.91 34.12
CA GLN A 304 34.60 -16.85 35.20
C GLN A 304 35.51 -18.08 35.24
N ILE A 305 36.07 -18.50 34.09
CA ILE A 305 36.96 -19.65 34.00
C ILE A 305 38.27 -19.35 34.74
N LYS A 306 38.57 -20.17 35.75
CA LYS A 306 39.85 -20.12 36.48
C LYS A 306 40.92 -20.91 35.72
N SER A 307 41.72 -20.20 34.93
CA SER A 307 42.88 -20.74 34.21
C SER A 307 44.19 -20.31 34.88
N GLN A 308 45.28 -21.06 34.67
CA GLN A 308 46.63 -20.67 35.12
C GLN A 308 47.09 -19.35 34.50
N ILE A 309 46.69 -19.09 33.25
CA ILE A 309 46.84 -17.79 32.59
C ILE A 309 45.44 -17.20 32.41
N PRO A 310 45.14 -16.03 33.00
CA PRO A 310 43.82 -15.44 32.92
C PRO A 310 43.49 -15.04 31.48
N HIS A 311 42.23 -15.26 31.10
CA HIS A 311 41.71 -14.78 29.83
C HIS A 311 41.53 -13.26 29.90
N ILE A 312 41.91 -12.55 28.84
CA ILE A 312 41.85 -11.09 28.76
C ILE A 312 40.68 -10.70 27.86
N VAL A 313 39.73 -9.94 28.38
CA VAL A 313 38.60 -9.41 27.60
C VAL A 313 38.77 -7.90 27.46
N VAL A 314 38.95 -7.42 26.22
CA VAL A 314 39.13 -5.99 25.93
C VAL A 314 38.21 -5.61 24.77
N LYS A 315 37.23 -4.74 25.05
CA LYS A 315 36.25 -4.24 24.07
C LYS A 315 35.55 -5.38 23.31
N ASN A 316 35.86 -5.52 22.02
CA ASN A 316 35.28 -6.49 21.11
C ASN A 316 36.22 -7.69 20.89
N GLN A 317 37.15 -7.95 21.82
CA GLN A 317 38.10 -9.04 21.69
C GLN A 317 38.30 -9.80 23.01
N ILE A 318 38.38 -11.12 22.91
CA ILE A 318 38.72 -12.05 23.98
C ILE A 318 40.02 -12.73 23.57
N ILE A 319 41.01 -12.67 24.44
CA ILE A 319 42.34 -13.23 24.25
C ILE A 319 42.54 -14.32 25.31
N SER A 320 42.92 -15.51 24.85
CA SER A 320 43.21 -16.67 25.70
C SER A 320 44.55 -17.27 25.31
N GLN A 321 45.29 -17.78 26.29
CA GLN A 321 46.55 -18.49 26.08
C GLN A 321 46.41 -19.93 26.58
N PRO A 322 45.82 -20.83 25.77
CA PRO A 322 45.61 -22.23 26.18
C PRO A 322 46.94 -23.00 26.27
N PHE A 323 47.95 -22.61 25.47
CA PHE A 323 49.28 -23.22 25.48
C PHE A 323 50.38 -22.14 25.47
N PRO A 324 51.55 -22.39 26.09
CA PRO A 324 52.70 -21.49 25.99
C PRO A 324 53.08 -21.23 24.52
N GLY A 325 53.25 -19.95 24.15
CA GLY A 325 53.59 -19.57 22.77
C GLY A 325 52.43 -19.57 21.75
N LEU A 326 51.18 -19.89 22.15
CA LEU A 326 49.99 -19.80 21.30
C LEU A 326 48.91 -18.92 21.93
N GLN A 327 48.44 -17.94 21.18
CA GLN A 327 47.40 -17.01 21.58
C GLN A 327 46.14 -17.24 20.73
N LEU A 328 45.04 -17.58 21.38
CA LEU A 328 43.70 -17.62 20.77
C LEU A 328 43.07 -16.24 20.91
N SER A 329 42.57 -15.69 19.81
CA SER A 329 41.86 -14.41 19.77
C SER A 329 40.47 -14.62 19.16
N ILE A 330 39.43 -14.24 19.91
CA ILE A 330 38.04 -14.19 19.46
C ILE A 330 37.63 -12.72 19.36
N SER A 331 37.19 -12.25 18.19
CA SER A 331 36.83 -10.84 17.96
C SER A 331 35.41 -10.70 17.42
N LEU A 332 34.64 -9.75 17.94
CA LEU A 332 33.37 -9.32 17.36
C LEU A 332 33.62 -8.21 16.33
N CYS A 333 33.40 -8.53 15.05
CA CYS A 333 33.51 -7.59 13.95
C CYS A 333 32.13 -7.03 13.61
N HIS A 334 31.95 -5.71 13.67
CA HIS A 334 30.70 -5.03 13.27
C HIS A 334 31.03 -3.96 12.23
N SER A 335 30.34 -4.00 11.09
CA SER A 335 30.48 -3.04 10.00
C SER A 335 29.13 -2.44 9.66
N THR A 336 28.99 -1.15 9.92
CA THR A 336 27.95 -0.29 9.34
C THR A 336 28.39 0.13 7.93
N GLY A 337 27.46 0.23 6.98
CA GLY A 337 27.74 0.37 5.54
C GLY A 337 28.48 1.65 5.09
N ASP A 338 28.87 2.53 6.00
CA ASP A 338 29.51 3.82 5.71
C ASP A 338 31.04 3.73 5.64
N LYS A 339 31.58 3.12 4.58
CA LYS A 339 33.00 3.29 4.22
C LYS A 339 33.18 3.64 2.74
N LYS A 340 32.76 4.85 2.36
CA LYS A 340 33.62 5.68 1.52
C LYS A 340 34.68 6.27 2.45
N ASN A 341 35.95 6.14 2.07
CA ASN A 341 37.14 6.58 2.82
C ASN A 341 37.63 5.66 3.97
N GLN A 342 38.28 4.56 3.60
CA GLN A 342 39.55 4.20 4.23
C GLN A 342 40.48 3.67 3.14
N LYS A 343 41.47 4.48 2.77
CA LYS A 343 42.60 4.10 1.92
C LYS A 343 43.48 3.17 2.76
N ALA A 344 43.13 1.89 2.80
CA ALA A 344 44.02 0.86 3.33
C ALA A 344 45.02 0.49 2.23
N SER A 345 46.31 0.67 2.53
CA SER A 345 47.43 0.23 1.68
C SER A 345 47.31 -1.27 1.39
N PRO A 346 47.72 -1.76 0.19
CA PRO A 346 47.71 -3.19 -0.10
C PRO A 346 48.90 -3.86 0.60
N GLU A 347 48.76 -4.17 1.88
CA GLU A 347 49.68 -5.10 2.54
C GLU A 347 49.29 -6.55 2.19
N LYS A 348 50.32 -7.33 1.83
CA LYS A 348 50.22 -8.68 1.28
C LYS A 348 49.36 -9.59 2.18
N PRO A 349 48.57 -10.50 1.60
CA PRO A 349 47.78 -11.46 2.37
C PRO A 349 48.74 -12.42 3.10
N LYS A 350 48.85 -12.28 4.43
CA LYS A 350 49.32 -13.38 5.27
C LYS A 350 48.32 -14.55 5.15
N PRO A 351 48.79 -15.81 5.21
CA PRO A 351 47.90 -16.97 5.12
C PRO A 351 46.80 -16.83 6.17
N ASP A 352 45.57 -17.10 5.73
CA ASP A 352 44.34 -16.94 6.49
C ASP A 352 44.31 -17.94 7.67
N ASP A 353 44.88 -17.55 8.82
CA ASP A 353 44.81 -18.28 10.10
C ASP A 353 43.40 -18.16 10.74
N HIS A 354 42.36 -18.00 9.91
CA HIS A 354 40.97 -18.00 10.36
C HIS A 354 40.48 -19.44 10.45
N LEU A 355 40.18 -19.89 11.66
CA LEU A 355 39.82 -21.28 11.91
C LEU A 355 38.33 -21.49 11.66
N TYR A 356 37.96 -21.66 10.39
CA TYR A 356 36.59 -21.92 9.94
C TYR A 356 35.94 -23.12 10.65
N VAL A 357 36.74 -24.12 11.04
CA VAL A 357 36.27 -25.28 11.80
C VAL A 357 35.88 -24.87 13.22
N LEU A 358 36.65 -24.02 13.88
CA LEU A 358 36.36 -23.56 15.24
C LEU A 358 35.19 -22.57 15.23
N GLU A 359 35.10 -21.70 14.22
CA GLU A 359 33.93 -20.85 13.98
C GLU A 359 32.67 -21.69 13.73
N HIS A 360 32.76 -22.74 12.90
CA HIS A 360 31.64 -23.63 12.64
C HIS A 360 31.22 -24.38 13.91
N ASN A 361 32.17 -24.92 14.67
CA ASN A 361 31.89 -25.58 15.94
C ASN A 361 31.29 -24.61 16.95
N LEU A 362 31.77 -23.36 17.04
CA LEU A 362 31.17 -22.34 17.90
C LEU A 362 29.70 -22.09 17.50
N HIS A 363 29.43 -21.93 16.21
CA HIS A 363 28.06 -21.81 15.71
C HIS A 363 27.21 -23.06 15.94
N GLN A 364 27.78 -24.27 15.91
CA GLN A 364 27.07 -25.52 16.20
C GLN A 364 26.79 -25.69 17.70
N LEU A 365 27.75 -25.42 18.56
CA LEU A 365 27.62 -25.46 20.02
C LEU A 365 26.56 -24.45 20.48
N MET A 366 26.52 -23.29 19.83
CA MET A 366 25.49 -22.28 20.05
C MET A 366 24.13 -22.65 19.47
N ARG A 367 24.08 -23.36 18.33
CA ARG A 367 22.84 -23.96 17.84
C ARG A 367 22.36 -25.03 18.79
N GLU A 368 23.22 -25.84 19.39
CA GLU A 368 22.84 -26.81 20.42
C GLU A 368 22.29 -26.10 21.66
N VAL A 369 22.92 -25.02 22.14
CA VAL A 369 22.37 -24.20 23.22
C VAL A 369 20.99 -23.62 22.83
N ALA A 370 20.84 -23.10 21.61
CA ALA A 370 19.56 -22.58 21.10
C ALA A 370 18.50 -23.66 20.82
N HIS A 371 18.91 -24.87 20.41
CA HIS A 371 18.06 -26.00 20.04
C HIS A 371 17.67 -26.82 21.28
N VAL A 372 18.51 -26.86 22.33
CA VAL A 372 18.15 -27.34 23.66
C VAL A 372 17.10 -26.40 24.27
N LEU A 373 17.22 -25.09 24.07
CA LEU A 373 16.18 -24.12 24.44
C LEU A 373 14.89 -24.30 23.61
N GLU A 374 15.00 -24.62 22.32
CA GLU A 374 13.85 -24.91 21.44
C GLU A 374 13.11 -26.22 21.81
N ILE A 375 13.85 -27.27 22.19
CA ILE A 375 13.30 -28.56 22.67
C ILE A 375 12.60 -28.40 24.03
N LEU A 376 13.16 -27.61 24.95
CA LEU A 376 12.51 -27.28 26.23
C LEU A 376 11.22 -26.47 26.02
N CYS A 377 11.21 -25.51 25.08
CA CYS A 377 10.00 -24.75 24.73
C CYS A 377 8.90 -25.60 24.06
N ARG A 378 9.25 -26.60 23.23
CA ARG A 378 8.27 -27.55 22.66
C ARG A 378 7.64 -28.44 23.74
N ASN A 379 8.43 -28.91 24.71
CA ASN A 379 7.90 -29.73 25.81
C ASN A 379 7.02 -28.95 26.79
N GLN A 380 7.23 -27.64 26.94
CA GLN A 380 6.36 -26.79 27.77
C GLN A 380 5.02 -26.44 27.09
N TRP A 381 4.95 -26.46 25.75
CA TRP A 381 3.70 -26.29 24.99
C TRP A 381 2.80 -27.54 25.00
N CYS A 382 3.33 -28.74 25.26
CA CYS A 382 2.53 -29.95 25.42
C CYS A 382 1.99 -30.16 26.85
N CYS A 383 2.50 -29.45 27.86
CA CYS A 383 2.03 -29.56 29.25
C CYS A 383 1.01 -28.50 29.67
N ASN A 384 0.58 -27.62 28.76
CA ASN A 384 -0.38 -26.55 29.08
C ASN A 384 -1.53 -26.46 28.07
N ARG A 385 -2.04 -27.62 27.65
CA ARG A 385 -3.32 -27.76 26.96
C ARG A 385 -4.30 -28.56 27.79
#